data_AF-W9Z9E7-F1
#
_entry.id   AF-W9Z9E7-F1
#
_cell.length_a   1.000
_cell.length_b   1.000
_cell.length_c   1.000
_cell.angle_alpha   90.00
_cell.angle_beta   90.00
_cell.angle_gamma   90.00
#
_symmetry.space_group_name_H-M   'P 1'
#
loop_
_entity.id
_entity.type
_entity.pdbx_description
1 polymer ?
#
loop_
_entity_poly.entity_id
_entity_poly.type
_entity_poly.pdbx_seq_one_letter_code
_entity_poly.pdbx_strand_id
1 'polypeptide(L)'
;MASLLSTAWVIAQVATVSGLAFNVPSSPPSNSSAQLADAPVGVSFEFFAFPGYWNDVPSTSTCLQNLKDLSGTWPPIRIGGTTQDRATYDASSSQQVTYTVANAGDAPSTLTFGPSFMSLAGTYDGKVTIGFNRRLNNLANTGGGGISPTYGAGLWLLDYVMQSLIMGTETLYFHHGTIGNCQYCWWGRYSMGSPYFGAYFATMALAGADKIAPLDDQTTGYAAYAIFKDDKPIRVLLYNSDYYTSGSRPSQSFTLSGLSGSTVSAKRLTAAASTSRVDAGQSPTVAGQTFENGSCKIQGQSTVESATVSGGKATFTLQASEALLVLL
;
A
#
# COMPACT_ATOMS: atom_id res chain seq x y z
N MET A 1 -6.62 -42.15 -65.66
CA MET A 1 -6.34 -40.95 -64.85
C MET A 1 -7.48 -40.78 -63.87
N ALA A 2 -7.27 -41.12 -62.60
CA ALA A 2 -8.23 -40.84 -61.52
C ALA A 2 -7.44 -40.09 -60.43
N SER A 3 -7.79 -38.83 -60.22
CA SER A 3 -7.18 -37.94 -59.24
C SER A 3 -7.85 -38.18 -57.88
N LEU A 4 -7.07 -38.64 -56.90
CA LEU A 4 -7.49 -38.74 -55.51
C LEU A 4 -7.26 -37.37 -54.85
N LEU A 5 -8.36 -36.66 -54.57
CA LEU A 5 -8.36 -35.46 -53.73
C LEU A 5 -8.30 -35.89 -52.27
N SER A 6 -7.17 -35.64 -51.61
CA SER A 6 -7.00 -35.77 -50.17
C SER A 6 -7.55 -34.53 -49.46
N THR A 7 -8.63 -34.70 -48.71
CA THR A 7 -9.14 -33.68 -47.79
C THR A 7 -8.29 -33.66 -46.51
N ALA A 8 -7.39 -32.67 -46.42
CA ALA A 8 -6.67 -32.38 -45.19
C ALA A 8 -7.62 -31.71 -44.19
N TRP A 9 -7.92 -32.41 -43.09
CA TRP A 9 -8.63 -31.84 -41.95
C TRP A 9 -7.68 -30.92 -41.18
N VAL A 10 -7.95 -29.61 -41.23
CA VAL A 10 -7.30 -28.65 -40.33
C VAL A 10 -7.95 -28.77 -38.96
N ILE A 11 -7.28 -29.47 -38.05
CA ILE A 11 -7.64 -29.46 -36.62
C ILE A 11 -7.21 -28.10 -36.09
N ALA A 12 -8.17 -27.18 -35.90
CA ALA A 12 -7.93 -25.97 -35.15
C ALA A 12 -7.61 -26.36 -33.70
N GLN A 13 -6.34 -26.25 -33.31
CA GLN A 13 -5.97 -26.31 -31.90
C GLN A 13 -6.54 -25.07 -31.22
N VAL A 14 -7.68 -25.22 -30.56
CA VAL A 14 -8.15 -24.24 -29.58
C VAL A 14 -7.17 -24.34 -28.42
N ALA A 15 -6.22 -23.41 -28.35
CA ALA A 15 -5.40 -23.25 -27.15
C ALA A 15 -6.36 -22.91 -26.00
N THR A 16 -6.61 -23.89 -25.12
CA THR A 16 -7.29 -23.63 -23.86
C THR A 16 -6.35 -22.76 -23.03
N VAL A 17 -6.57 -21.45 -23.06
CA VAL A 17 -6.01 -20.56 -22.03
C VAL A 17 -6.50 -21.13 -20.70
N SER A 18 -5.59 -21.69 -19.91
CA SER A 18 -5.93 -22.26 -18.61
C SER A 18 -6.29 -21.10 -17.68
N GLY A 19 -7.58 -20.77 -17.62
CA GLY A 19 -8.11 -19.76 -16.71
C GLY A 19 -7.89 -20.19 -15.27
N LEU A 20 -7.61 -19.23 -14.38
CA LEU A 20 -7.54 -19.48 -12.96
C LEU A 20 -8.96 -19.62 -12.40
N ALA A 21 -9.15 -20.51 -11.44
CA ALA A 21 -10.43 -20.72 -10.79
C ALA A 21 -10.27 -20.70 -9.28
N PHE A 22 -11.04 -19.85 -8.60
CA PHE A 22 -10.99 -19.68 -7.15
C PHE A 22 -12.39 -19.81 -6.56
N ASN A 23 -12.52 -20.67 -5.55
CA ASN A 23 -13.76 -20.77 -4.80
C ASN A 23 -13.79 -19.75 -3.67
N VAL A 24 -14.81 -18.90 -3.63
CA VAL A 24 -15.02 -17.93 -2.55
C VAL A 24 -15.63 -18.67 -1.36
N PRO A 25 -14.93 -18.74 -0.21
CA PRO A 25 -15.47 -19.37 0.99
C PRO A 25 -16.65 -18.58 1.56
N SER A 26 -17.67 -19.28 2.08
CA SER A 26 -18.81 -18.64 2.73
C SER A 26 -18.49 -18.08 4.13
N SER A 27 -17.33 -18.43 4.69
CA SER A 27 -16.79 -17.96 5.97
C SER A 27 -15.26 -17.99 5.98
N PRO A 28 -14.57 -17.26 6.87
CA PRO A 28 -13.11 -17.21 6.89
C PRO A 28 -12.47 -18.61 7.03
N PRO A 29 -11.66 -19.06 6.06
CA PRO A 29 -10.94 -20.34 6.16
C PRO A 29 -9.81 -20.29 7.21
N SER A 30 -9.28 -21.45 7.59
CA SER A 30 -8.23 -21.57 8.62
C SER A 30 -6.90 -20.86 8.28
N ASN A 31 -6.66 -20.55 7.00
CA ASN A 31 -5.50 -19.79 6.52
C ASN A 31 -5.77 -18.28 6.44
N SER A 32 -6.85 -17.79 7.06
CA SER A 32 -7.14 -16.37 7.17
C SER A 32 -6.14 -15.66 8.08
N SER A 33 -5.97 -14.35 7.86
CA SER A 33 -5.25 -13.47 8.77
C SER A 33 -5.86 -13.48 10.17
N ALA A 34 -5.08 -12.99 11.16
CA ALA A 34 -5.66 -12.48 12.39
C ALA A 34 -6.63 -11.31 12.11
N GLN A 35 -7.31 -10.83 13.15
CA GLN A 35 -8.15 -9.64 13.06
C GLN A 35 -7.34 -8.48 12.49
N LEU A 36 -7.85 -7.86 11.43
CA LEU A 36 -7.26 -6.68 10.82
C LEU A 36 -7.49 -5.47 11.73
N ALA A 37 -6.50 -4.59 11.80
CA ALA A 37 -6.68 -3.26 12.37
C ALA A 37 -7.60 -2.42 11.47
N ASP A 38 -8.29 -1.43 12.05
CA ASP A 38 -9.25 -0.57 11.33
C ASP A 38 -8.62 0.18 10.13
N ALA A 39 -7.33 0.52 10.23
CA ALA A 39 -6.52 1.07 9.13
C ALA A 39 -5.15 0.36 9.05
N PRO A 40 -5.06 -0.78 8.34
CA PRO A 40 -3.85 -1.60 8.29
C PRO A 40 -2.76 -1.02 7.37
N VAL A 41 -3.11 0.00 6.56
CA VAL A 41 -2.22 0.71 5.64
C VAL A 41 -1.79 2.05 6.28
N GLY A 42 -0.56 2.11 6.78
CA GLY A 42 0.03 3.28 7.41
C GLY A 42 1.08 3.98 6.55
N VAL A 43 1.39 5.23 6.92
CA VAL A 43 2.35 6.09 6.19
C VAL A 43 3.53 6.40 7.09
N SER A 44 4.77 6.10 6.67
CA SER A 44 5.95 6.54 7.41
C SER A 44 6.58 7.77 6.77
N PHE A 45 7.04 8.72 7.57
CA PHE A 45 7.81 9.89 7.14
C PHE A 45 9.23 9.84 7.72
N GLU A 46 10.24 10.09 6.88
CA GLU A 46 11.62 10.28 7.32
C GLU A 46 11.73 11.46 8.28
N PHE A 47 12.51 11.29 9.36
CA PHE A 47 12.43 12.14 10.54
C PHE A 47 12.70 13.62 10.22
N PHE A 48 13.75 13.94 9.47
CA PHE A 48 14.05 15.32 9.10
C PHE A 48 13.02 15.93 8.13
N ALA A 49 12.35 15.10 7.32
CA ALA A 49 11.45 15.54 6.27
C ALA A 49 10.01 15.72 6.76
N PHE A 50 9.63 15.08 7.87
CA PHE A 50 8.28 15.14 8.44
C PHE A 50 7.71 16.57 8.56
N PRO A 51 8.43 17.55 9.12
CA PRO A 51 7.92 18.92 9.20
C PRO A 51 7.63 19.54 7.83
N GLY A 52 8.47 19.27 6.84
CA GLY A 52 8.26 19.75 5.47
C GLY A 52 7.02 19.14 4.80
N TYR A 53 6.74 17.86 5.06
CA TYR A 53 5.49 17.22 4.58
C TYR A 53 4.24 17.87 5.18
N TRP A 54 4.31 18.31 6.44
CA TRP A 54 3.18 18.94 7.13
C TRP A 54 2.96 20.39 6.71
N ASN A 55 4.04 21.16 6.59
CA ASN A 55 3.94 22.61 6.39
C ASN A 55 3.96 23.00 4.91
N ASP A 56 4.69 22.25 4.08
CA ASP A 56 5.05 22.71 2.72
C ASP A 56 4.54 21.80 1.60
N VAL A 57 3.85 20.70 1.93
CA VAL A 57 3.30 19.74 0.96
C VAL A 57 1.78 19.66 1.14
N PRO A 58 1.01 20.51 0.42
CA PRO A 58 -0.44 20.59 0.58
C PRO A 58 -1.19 19.26 0.33
N SER A 59 -0.62 18.39 -0.51
CA SER A 59 -1.19 17.06 -0.79
C SER A 59 -1.19 16.13 0.43
N THR A 60 -0.34 16.34 1.44
CA THR A 60 -0.23 15.45 2.60
C THR A 60 -1.55 15.30 3.33
N SER A 61 -2.20 16.41 3.71
CA SER A 61 -3.46 16.36 4.44
C SER A 61 -4.60 15.76 3.59
N THR A 62 -4.71 16.16 2.33
CA THR A 62 -5.72 15.63 1.40
C THR A 62 -5.55 14.13 1.15
N CYS A 63 -4.33 13.64 0.93
CA CYS A 63 -4.10 12.22 0.73
C CYS A 63 -4.43 11.40 1.98
N LEU A 64 -4.02 11.85 3.17
CA LEU A 64 -4.38 11.18 4.43
C LEU A 64 -5.89 11.19 4.67
N GLN A 65 -6.57 12.29 4.32
CA GLN A 65 -8.02 12.41 4.40
C GLN A 65 -8.72 11.44 3.44
N ASN A 66 -8.25 11.31 2.20
CA ASN A 66 -8.80 10.35 1.24
C ASN A 66 -8.71 8.90 1.77
N LEU A 67 -7.61 8.53 2.42
CA LEU A 67 -7.45 7.21 3.06
C LEU A 67 -8.40 7.04 4.26
N LYS A 68 -8.62 8.11 5.03
CA LYS A 68 -9.61 8.13 6.10
C LYS A 68 -11.03 7.99 5.58
N ASP A 69 -11.38 8.68 4.50
CA ASP A 69 -12.73 8.62 3.94
C ASP A 69 -13.07 7.22 3.40
N LEU A 70 -12.06 6.47 2.96
CA LEU A 70 -12.22 5.05 2.59
C LEU A 70 -12.39 4.14 3.80
N SER A 71 -11.51 4.24 4.79
CA SER A 71 -11.41 3.28 5.90
C SER A 71 -12.31 3.63 7.10
N GLY A 72 -12.80 4.87 7.17
CA GLY A 72 -13.53 5.42 8.31
C GLY A 72 -12.64 5.89 9.47
N THR A 73 -11.33 5.65 9.41
CA THR A 73 -10.37 6.05 10.46
C THR A 73 -9.10 6.63 9.86
N TRP A 74 -8.38 7.47 10.60
CA TRP A 74 -7.11 8.02 10.10
C TRP A 74 -6.07 6.90 9.92
N PRO A 75 -5.34 6.86 8.78
CA PRO A 75 -4.23 5.91 8.63
C PRO A 75 -3.16 6.18 9.69
N PRO A 76 -2.63 5.16 10.37
CA PRO A 76 -1.57 5.39 11.34
C PRO A 76 -0.31 5.91 10.62
N ILE A 77 0.42 6.83 11.27
CA ILE A 77 1.67 7.35 10.74
C ILE A 77 2.87 6.91 11.58
N ARG A 78 4.03 6.74 10.93
CA ARG A 78 5.31 6.52 11.62
C ARG A 78 6.30 7.63 11.29
N ILE A 79 6.79 8.36 12.28
CA ILE A 79 7.86 9.35 12.11
C ILE A 79 9.18 8.74 12.55
N GLY A 80 10.15 8.66 11.65
CA GLY A 80 11.46 8.09 11.96
C GLY A 80 12.21 7.67 10.71
N GLY A 81 13.35 7.00 10.85
CA GLY A 81 14.17 6.59 9.70
C GLY A 81 15.64 6.84 9.97
N THR A 82 16.46 6.84 8.94
CA THR A 82 17.93 6.90 9.12
C THR A 82 18.35 8.25 9.71
N THR A 83 17.63 9.33 9.37
CA THR A 83 17.96 10.64 9.94
C THR A 83 17.55 10.77 11.38
N GLN A 84 16.60 9.97 11.85
CA GLN A 84 16.30 9.93 13.28
C GLN A 84 17.52 9.54 14.10
N ASP A 85 18.32 8.58 13.63
CA ASP A 85 19.57 8.18 14.26
C ASP A 85 20.69 9.22 14.13
N ARG A 86 20.47 10.33 13.42
CA ARG A 86 21.40 11.45 13.28
C ARG A 86 20.94 12.69 14.05
N ALA A 87 19.75 12.62 14.66
CA ALA A 87 19.08 13.77 15.23
C ALA A 87 19.49 14.01 16.69
N THR A 88 19.74 15.28 17.01
CA THR A 88 20.08 15.77 18.36
C THR A 88 18.89 16.57 18.89
N TYR A 89 18.31 16.17 20.01
CA TYR A 89 17.28 16.99 20.65
C TYR A 89 17.91 18.25 21.25
N ASP A 90 17.29 19.40 20.98
CA ASP A 90 17.64 20.70 21.55
C ASP A 90 16.36 21.32 22.14
N ALA A 91 16.25 21.29 23.47
CA ALA A 91 15.10 21.82 24.20
C ALA A 91 14.95 23.34 24.05
N SER A 92 16.02 24.05 23.69
CA SER A 92 16.02 25.51 23.49
C SER A 92 15.68 25.91 22.06
N SER A 93 15.71 24.96 21.11
CA SER A 93 15.38 25.22 19.73
C SER A 93 13.90 25.56 19.57
N SER A 94 13.62 26.70 18.97
CA SER A 94 12.25 27.07 18.55
C SER A 94 11.83 26.38 17.24
N GLN A 95 12.78 25.77 16.52
CA GLN A 95 12.54 25.16 15.21
C GLN A 95 12.11 23.70 15.36
N GLN A 96 11.20 23.27 14.48
CA GLN A 96 10.78 21.87 14.42
C GLN A 96 11.99 20.98 14.07
N VAL A 97 12.77 21.37 13.06
CA VAL A 97 14.01 20.69 12.70
C VAL A 97 15.00 21.70 12.13
N THR A 98 16.30 21.50 12.34
CA THR A 98 17.36 22.32 11.77
C THR A 98 18.48 21.44 11.25
N TYR A 99 18.88 21.65 10.00
CA TYR A 99 19.92 20.89 9.34
C TYR A 99 20.53 21.70 8.19
N THR A 100 21.66 21.21 7.66
CA THR A 100 22.28 21.74 6.45
C THR A 100 22.64 20.58 5.54
N VAL A 101 22.40 20.76 4.25
CA VAL A 101 22.68 19.78 3.19
C VAL A 101 23.36 20.48 2.02
N ALA A 102 24.19 19.75 1.28
CA ALA A 102 24.82 20.29 0.09
C ALA A 102 23.80 20.51 -1.03
N ASN A 103 22.85 19.58 -1.18
CA ASN A 103 21.75 19.66 -2.14
C ASN A 103 20.41 19.43 -1.44
N ALA A 104 19.35 20.06 -1.95
CA ALA A 104 18.00 19.95 -1.37
C ALA A 104 17.43 18.52 -1.36
N GLY A 105 17.95 17.63 -2.21
CA GLY A 105 17.57 16.21 -2.27
C GLY A 105 18.33 15.29 -1.31
N ASP A 106 19.32 15.81 -0.58
CA ASP A 106 20.14 15.01 0.34
C ASP A 106 19.45 14.83 1.68
N ALA A 107 19.65 13.66 2.30
CA ALA A 107 19.31 13.47 3.71
C ALA A 107 20.48 13.97 4.58
N PRO A 108 20.24 14.81 5.61
CA PRO A 108 21.30 15.37 6.42
C PRO A 108 22.10 14.29 7.17
N SER A 109 23.41 14.50 7.29
CA SER A 109 24.30 13.65 8.09
C SER A 109 24.22 13.96 9.59
N THR A 110 23.74 15.16 9.95
CA THR A 110 23.45 15.61 11.31
C THR A 110 22.30 16.64 11.28
N LEU A 111 21.50 16.67 12.33
CA LEU A 111 20.39 17.60 12.49
C LEU A 111 20.06 17.81 13.97
N THR A 112 19.39 18.91 14.26
CA THR A 112 18.77 19.17 15.57
C THR A 112 17.26 19.26 15.44
N PHE A 113 16.53 18.95 16.50
CA PHE A 113 15.07 19.10 16.56
C PHE A 113 14.64 19.56 17.96
N GLY A 114 13.55 20.32 18.03
CA GLY A 114 13.06 20.91 19.28
C GLY A 114 11.66 20.46 19.67
N PRO A 115 11.11 20.99 20.79
CA PRO A 115 9.77 20.66 21.27
C PRO A 115 8.66 20.82 20.20
N SER A 116 8.78 21.83 19.33
CA SER A 116 7.78 22.10 18.29
C SER A 116 7.63 20.99 17.26
N PHE A 117 8.65 20.11 17.09
CA PHE A 117 8.54 18.89 16.29
C PHE A 117 7.51 17.93 16.88
N MET A 118 7.59 17.71 18.19
CA MET A 118 6.69 16.82 18.92
C MET A 118 5.28 17.42 18.98
N SER A 119 5.18 18.74 19.16
CA SER A 119 3.91 19.45 19.05
C SER A 119 3.28 19.28 17.66
N LEU A 120 4.07 19.39 16.58
CA LEU A 120 3.59 19.16 15.21
C LEU A 120 3.08 17.73 15.02
N ALA A 121 3.83 16.72 15.48
CA ALA A 121 3.40 15.33 15.45
C ALA A 121 2.07 15.12 16.21
N GLY A 122 1.89 15.81 17.35
CA GLY A 122 0.67 15.80 18.13
C GLY A 122 -0.54 16.52 17.49
N THR A 123 -0.36 17.22 16.37
CA THR A 123 -1.49 17.79 15.62
C THR A 123 -2.20 16.77 14.74
N TYR A 124 -1.64 15.57 14.56
CA TYR A 124 -2.27 14.54 13.76
C TYR A 124 -3.39 13.86 14.54
N ASP A 125 -4.58 13.79 13.94
CA ASP A 125 -5.75 13.17 14.55
C ASP A 125 -5.67 11.63 14.60
N GLY A 126 -4.79 11.01 13.81
CA GLY A 126 -4.57 9.56 13.79
C GLY A 126 -3.48 9.09 14.74
N LYS A 127 -3.27 7.77 14.80
CA LYS A 127 -2.19 7.19 15.62
C LYS A 127 -0.81 7.61 15.06
N VAL A 128 0.06 8.08 15.95
CA VAL A 128 1.46 8.42 15.62
C VAL A 128 2.39 7.46 16.33
N THR A 129 3.21 6.74 15.55
CA THR A 129 4.34 5.95 16.04
C THR A 129 5.62 6.74 15.81
N ILE A 130 6.35 7.08 16.87
CA ILE A 130 7.66 7.74 16.74
C ILE A 130 8.74 6.66 16.89
N GLY A 131 9.65 6.57 15.92
CA GLY A 131 10.77 5.64 16.00
C GLY A 131 11.70 5.97 17.18
N PHE A 132 12.54 5.03 17.58
CA PHE A 132 13.50 5.27 18.67
C PHE A 132 14.82 5.80 18.10
N ASN A 133 15.28 6.94 18.60
CA ASN A 133 16.51 7.60 18.18
C ASN A 133 17.73 7.00 18.90
N ARG A 134 18.70 6.44 18.16
CA ARG A 134 19.97 5.90 18.72
C ARG A 134 21.21 6.78 18.47
N ARG A 135 21.02 8.01 17.96
CA ARG A 135 21.97 9.11 17.74
C ARG A 135 23.42 8.68 17.42
N LEU A 136 23.72 8.01 16.31
CA LEU A 136 25.09 7.66 15.87
C LEU A 136 26.01 7.10 16.97
N ASN A 137 25.46 6.52 18.05
CA ASN A 137 26.23 6.14 19.24
C ASN A 137 26.93 7.32 19.97
N ASN A 138 26.41 8.54 19.86
CA ASN A 138 26.98 9.77 20.41
C ASN A 138 26.62 9.94 21.90
N LEU A 139 27.54 9.42 22.72
CA LEU A 139 27.56 9.39 24.19
C LEU A 139 27.31 10.75 24.88
N ALA A 140 27.51 11.88 24.20
CA ALA A 140 27.42 13.21 24.81
C ALA A 140 25.97 13.73 24.99
N ASN A 141 24.96 13.18 24.28
CA ASN A 141 23.55 13.60 24.48
C ASN A 141 22.75 12.75 25.47
N THR A 142 23.24 11.57 25.84
CA THR A 142 22.44 10.58 26.56
C THR A 142 22.80 10.49 28.04
N GLY A 143 23.51 11.47 28.60
CA GLY A 143 23.71 11.62 30.05
C GLY A 143 24.08 10.31 30.76
N GLY A 144 25.33 9.87 30.62
CA GLY A 144 25.92 8.82 31.46
C GLY A 144 26.25 7.52 30.73
N GLY A 145 27.55 7.25 30.55
CA GLY A 145 28.03 5.92 30.21
C GLY A 145 27.70 4.93 31.32
N GLY A 146 27.27 3.72 30.94
CA GLY A 146 27.08 2.61 31.88
C GLY A 146 25.69 1.94 31.91
N ILE A 147 24.79 2.20 30.95
CA ILE A 147 23.47 1.53 30.90
C ILE A 147 23.25 0.77 29.57
N SER A 148 23.41 1.39 28.40
CA SER A 148 23.15 0.73 27.11
C SER A 148 24.04 -0.47 26.75
N PRO A 149 25.31 -0.60 27.22
CA PRO A 149 26.07 -1.83 27.09
C PRO A 149 25.89 -2.80 28.28
N THR A 150 24.93 -2.55 29.18
CA THR A 150 24.67 -3.43 30.33
C THR A 150 23.69 -4.54 30.00
N TYR A 151 23.80 -5.64 30.74
CA TYR A 151 22.82 -6.72 30.72
C TYR A 151 21.39 -6.25 31.04
N GLY A 152 21.21 -5.15 31.79
CA GLY A 152 19.90 -4.55 32.08
C GLY A 152 19.20 -3.96 30.85
N ALA A 153 19.94 -3.38 29.89
CA ALA A 153 19.38 -2.95 28.60
C ALA A 153 19.01 -4.15 27.71
N GLY A 154 19.69 -5.29 27.88
CA GLY A 154 19.30 -6.58 27.28
C GLY A 154 17.99 -7.14 27.85
N LEU A 155 17.76 -7.01 29.16
CA LEU A 155 16.50 -7.43 29.80
C LEU A 155 15.32 -6.50 29.46
N TRP A 156 15.55 -5.20 29.37
CA TRP A 156 14.54 -4.24 28.90
C TRP A 156 14.16 -4.46 27.43
N LEU A 157 15.14 -4.70 26.55
CA LEU A 157 14.89 -5.04 25.15
C LEU A 157 14.14 -6.37 25.01
N LEU A 158 14.51 -7.39 25.79
CA LEU A 158 13.81 -8.69 25.82
C LEU A 158 12.35 -8.50 26.24
N ASP A 159 12.06 -7.75 27.30
CA ASP A 159 10.70 -7.48 27.79
C ASP A 159 9.87 -6.68 26.78
N TYR A 160 10.45 -5.64 26.17
CA TYR A 160 9.76 -4.81 25.17
C TYR A 160 9.51 -5.53 23.84
N VAL A 161 10.43 -6.42 23.43
CA VAL A 161 10.27 -7.29 22.25
C VAL A 161 9.25 -8.40 22.50
N MET A 162 9.25 -9.01 23.70
CA MET A 162 8.23 -10.01 24.06
C MET A 162 6.84 -9.38 24.16
N GLN A 163 6.71 -8.17 24.72
CA GLN A 163 5.46 -7.41 24.72
C GLN A 163 5.01 -7.03 23.28
N SER A 164 5.94 -6.63 22.41
CA SER A 164 5.63 -6.32 21.00
C SER A 164 5.26 -7.55 20.15
N LEU A 165 5.79 -8.74 20.48
CA LEU A 165 5.50 -10.00 19.80
C LEU A 165 4.21 -10.68 20.29
N ILE A 166 3.82 -10.49 21.55
CA ILE A 166 2.48 -10.84 22.07
C ILE A 166 1.38 -10.00 21.37
N MET A 167 1.73 -8.84 20.80
CA MET A 167 0.79 -7.90 20.19
C MET A 167 0.47 -8.10 18.70
N GLY A 168 1.08 -9.06 17.99
CA GLY A 168 0.68 -9.45 16.63
C GLY A 168 0.59 -8.30 15.60
N THR A 169 1.71 -7.97 14.93
CA THR A 169 1.89 -6.89 13.93
C THR A 169 0.60 -6.29 13.33
N GLU A 170 0.19 -5.13 13.85
CA GLU A 170 -1.12 -4.51 13.56
C GLU A 170 -1.18 -3.67 12.27
N THR A 171 -0.04 -3.20 11.73
CA THR A 171 -0.02 -2.21 10.63
C THR A 171 1.29 -2.22 9.83
N LEU A 172 1.23 -2.06 8.51
CA LEU A 172 2.38 -1.79 7.65
C LEU A 172 2.55 -0.28 7.41
N TYR A 173 3.78 0.24 7.58
CA TYR A 173 4.09 1.65 7.32
C TYR A 173 4.95 1.81 6.06
N PHE A 174 4.44 2.49 5.04
CA PHE A 174 5.18 2.75 3.80
C PHE A 174 5.96 4.06 3.88
N HIS A 175 7.28 3.95 3.73
CA HIS A 175 8.19 5.05 3.97
C HIS A 175 8.10 6.16 2.91
N HIS A 176 8.12 7.40 3.36
CA HIS A 176 8.29 8.61 2.58
C HIS A 176 9.63 9.22 2.98
N GLY A 177 10.56 9.23 2.02
CA GLY A 177 11.92 9.75 2.18
C GLY A 177 12.03 11.24 1.89
N THR A 178 13.16 11.67 1.33
CA THR A 178 13.40 13.08 1.00
C THR A 178 12.40 13.61 -0.03
N ILE A 179 11.76 14.75 0.27
CA ILE A 179 10.84 15.42 -0.65
C ILE A 179 11.58 15.80 -1.93
N GLY A 180 11.04 15.40 -3.08
CA GLY A 180 11.66 15.63 -4.39
C GLY A 180 12.78 14.64 -4.75
N ASN A 181 13.18 13.74 -3.84
CA ASN A 181 14.14 12.67 -4.11
C ASN A 181 13.73 11.35 -3.45
N CYS A 182 12.55 10.86 -3.84
CA CYS A 182 11.95 9.65 -3.27
C CYS A 182 11.11 8.92 -4.32
N GLN A 183 11.64 7.84 -4.90
CA GLN A 183 11.01 7.12 -6.02
C GLN A 183 9.80 6.26 -5.61
N TYR A 184 9.66 5.97 -4.31
CA TYR A 184 8.59 5.14 -3.75
C TYR A 184 7.58 5.96 -2.94
N CYS A 185 7.78 7.28 -2.81
CA CYS A 185 6.83 8.16 -2.13
C CYS A 185 5.51 8.17 -2.89
N TRP A 186 4.42 8.19 -2.13
CA TRP A 186 3.07 8.18 -2.67
C TRP A 186 2.70 9.57 -3.21
N TRP A 187 3.26 10.62 -2.65
CA TRP A 187 3.13 11.99 -3.14
C TRP A 187 4.39 12.81 -2.85
N GLY A 188 4.56 13.89 -3.60
CA GLY A 188 5.58 14.91 -3.39
C GLY A 188 5.01 16.32 -3.52
N ARG A 189 5.90 17.31 -3.61
CA ARG A 189 5.51 18.73 -3.64
C ARG A 189 4.71 19.12 -4.89
N TYR A 190 4.96 18.45 -6.03
CA TYR A 190 4.38 18.85 -7.32
C TYR A 190 3.62 17.74 -8.03
N SER A 191 4.03 16.47 -7.86
CA SER A 191 3.41 15.33 -8.53
C SER A 191 2.95 14.28 -7.52
N MET A 192 1.92 13.54 -7.91
CA MET A 192 1.56 12.30 -7.26
C MET A 192 2.56 11.20 -7.64
N GLY A 193 2.72 10.20 -6.78
CA GLY A 193 3.46 8.98 -7.06
C GLY A 193 2.52 7.82 -7.38
N SER A 194 2.85 7.03 -8.41
CA SER A 194 2.10 5.81 -8.75
C SER A 194 1.85 4.86 -7.56
N PRO A 195 2.76 4.71 -6.57
CA PRO A 195 2.49 3.89 -5.39
C PRO A 195 1.23 4.28 -4.60
N TYR A 196 0.81 5.56 -4.64
CA TYR A 196 -0.41 6.00 -3.96
C TYR A 196 -1.68 5.30 -4.45
N PHE A 197 -1.75 4.99 -5.76
CA PHE A 197 -2.90 4.30 -6.35
C PHE A 197 -3.03 2.88 -5.79
N GLY A 198 -1.90 2.19 -5.59
CA GLY A 198 -1.86 0.88 -4.93
C GLY A 198 -2.28 0.95 -3.47
N ALA A 199 -1.76 1.94 -2.72
CA ALA A 199 -2.10 2.16 -1.32
C ALA A 199 -3.60 2.49 -1.13
N TYR A 200 -4.13 3.38 -1.96
CA TYR A 200 -5.54 3.74 -1.96
C TYR A 200 -6.42 2.55 -2.32
N PHE A 201 -6.03 1.73 -3.30
CA PHE A 201 -6.80 0.53 -3.67
C PHE A 201 -6.75 -0.57 -2.61
N ALA A 202 -5.60 -0.77 -1.95
CA ALA A 202 -5.49 -1.69 -0.82
C ALA A 202 -6.35 -1.22 0.36
N THR A 203 -6.34 0.09 0.66
CA THR A 203 -7.20 0.69 1.70
C THR A 203 -8.68 0.48 1.35
N MET A 204 -9.07 0.69 0.10
CA MET A 204 -10.42 0.43 -0.39
C MET A 204 -10.83 -1.04 -0.25
N ALA A 205 -9.92 -1.98 -0.54
CA ALA A 205 -10.19 -3.40 -0.43
C ALA A 205 -10.43 -3.82 1.04
N LEU A 206 -9.59 -3.32 1.95
CA LEU A 206 -9.60 -3.69 3.37
C LEU A 206 -10.58 -2.86 4.23
N ALA A 207 -11.15 -1.79 3.69
CA ALA A 207 -12.05 -0.89 4.42
C ALA A 207 -13.21 -1.65 5.09
N GLY A 208 -13.25 -1.59 6.43
CA GLY A 208 -14.27 -2.22 7.27
C GLY A 208 -14.27 -3.75 7.28
N ALA A 209 -13.19 -4.38 6.81
CA ALA A 209 -13.00 -5.83 6.84
C ALA A 209 -12.32 -6.29 8.14
N ASP A 210 -12.65 -7.51 8.56
CA ASP A 210 -12.10 -8.15 9.75
C ASP A 210 -10.93 -9.10 9.43
N LYS A 211 -11.00 -9.79 8.30
CA LYS A 211 -10.03 -10.83 7.90
C LYS A 211 -9.81 -10.84 6.39
N ILE A 212 -8.64 -11.31 5.99
CA ILE A 212 -8.28 -11.60 4.60
C ILE A 212 -7.71 -13.01 4.51
N ALA A 213 -8.01 -13.74 3.43
CA ALA A 213 -7.46 -15.06 3.18
C ALA A 213 -6.99 -15.18 1.72
N PRO A 214 -5.78 -15.72 1.45
CA PRO A 214 -5.39 -16.08 0.10
C PRO A 214 -6.24 -17.26 -0.38
N LEU A 215 -6.64 -17.21 -1.66
CA LEU A 215 -7.38 -18.24 -2.37
C LEU A 215 -6.48 -19.04 -3.32
N ASP A 216 -5.30 -18.52 -3.65
CA ASP A 216 -4.28 -19.15 -4.46
C ASP A 216 -3.22 -19.88 -3.62
N ASP A 217 -2.37 -20.65 -4.31
CA ASP A 217 -1.25 -21.38 -3.72
C ASP A 217 0.05 -20.56 -3.66
N GLN A 218 0.03 -19.29 -4.11
CA GLN A 218 1.14 -18.34 -4.12
C GLN A 218 2.35 -18.81 -4.94
N THR A 219 2.14 -19.70 -5.93
CA THR A 219 3.23 -20.22 -6.78
C THR A 219 3.39 -19.47 -8.11
N THR A 220 2.51 -18.53 -8.42
CA THR A 220 2.46 -17.82 -9.72
C THR A 220 2.53 -16.29 -9.54
N GLY A 221 2.61 -15.56 -10.65
CA GLY A 221 2.45 -14.09 -10.68
C GLY A 221 1.01 -13.60 -10.52
N TYR A 222 0.08 -14.48 -10.17
CA TYR A 222 -1.33 -14.15 -9.96
C TYR A 222 -1.71 -14.39 -8.52
N ALA A 223 -2.61 -13.57 -7.98
CA ALA A 223 -3.13 -13.78 -6.64
C ALA A 223 -4.64 -13.51 -6.57
N ALA A 224 -5.30 -14.17 -5.62
CA ALA A 224 -6.69 -13.92 -5.30
C ALA A 224 -6.88 -13.94 -3.79
N TYR A 225 -7.58 -12.96 -3.23
CA TYR A 225 -7.82 -12.85 -1.79
C TYR A 225 -9.29 -12.66 -1.49
N ALA A 226 -9.86 -13.51 -0.63
CA ALA A 226 -11.19 -13.27 -0.07
C ALA A 226 -11.07 -12.37 1.17
N ILE A 227 -11.97 -11.39 1.27
CA ILE A 227 -11.98 -10.37 2.33
C ILE A 227 -13.33 -10.47 3.04
N PHE A 228 -13.29 -10.55 4.37
CA PHE A 228 -14.43 -10.91 5.20
C PHE A 228 -14.79 -9.83 6.20
N LYS A 229 -16.07 -9.75 6.54
CA LYS A 229 -16.63 -8.98 7.66
C LYS A 229 -17.72 -9.80 8.32
N ASP A 230 -17.77 -9.84 9.65
CA ASP A 230 -18.79 -10.59 10.41
C ASP A 230 -18.89 -12.06 9.94
N ASP A 231 -17.72 -12.69 9.71
CA ASP A 231 -17.54 -14.04 9.17
C ASP A 231 -18.20 -14.32 7.80
N LYS A 232 -18.48 -13.27 7.02
CA LYS A 232 -19.02 -13.39 5.65
C LYS A 232 -18.09 -12.73 4.62
N PRO A 233 -17.93 -13.30 3.42
CA PRO A 233 -17.14 -12.68 2.37
C PRO A 233 -17.86 -11.41 1.88
N ILE A 234 -17.16 -10.29 1.89
CA ILE A 234 -17.70 -9.00 1.40
C ILE A 234 -17.02 -8.55 0.11
N ARG A 235 -15.79 -9.02 -0.15
CA ARG A 235 -15.02 -8.66 -1.36
C ARG A 235 -14.05 -9.78 -1.76
N VAL A 236 -13.65 -9.77 -3.02
CA VAL A 236 -12.51 -10.55 -3.53
C VAL A 236 -11.56 -9.63 -4.29
N LEU A 237 -10.28 -9.65 -3.92
CA LEU A 237 -9.22 -8.94 -4.64
C LEU A 237 -8.53 -9.91 -5.59
N LEU A 238 -8.55 -9.61 -6.89
CA LEU A 238 -7.82 -10.31 -7.94
C LEU A 238 -6.61 -9.48 -8.37
N TYR A 239 -5.47 -10.12 -8.59
CA TYR A 239 -4.21 -9.45 -8.90
C TYR A 239 -3.46 -10.17 -10.02
N ASN A 240 -3.04 -9.40 -11.02
CA ASN A 240 -2.18 -9.86 -12.11
C ASN A 240 -0.86 -9.09 -12.08
N SER A 241 0.21 -9.77 -11.62
CA SER A 241 1.55 -9.19 -11.50
C SER A 241 2.38 -9.29 -12.78
N ASP A 242 1.83 -9.83 -13.88
CA ASP A 242 2.56 -9.92 -15.14
C ASP A 242 3.07 -8.54 -15.54
N TYR A 243 4.31 -8.50 -15.98
CA TYR A 243 4.99 -7.27 -16.37
C TYR A 243 4.67 -6.91 -17.82
N TYR A 244 4.32 -5.65 -18.07
CA TYR A 244 4.00 -5.13 -19.38
C TYR A 244 4.52 -3.70 -19.56
N THR A 245 5.11 -3.43 -20.73
CA THR A 245 5.61 -2.11 -21.10
C THR A 245 5.12 -1.63 -22.46
N SER A 246 5.09 -2.51 -23.47
CA SER A 246 4.67 -2.17 -24.83
C SER A 246 4.27 -3.42 -25.62
N GLY A 247 3.65 -3.20 -26.79
CA GLY A 247 3.16 -4.28 -27.66
C GLY A 247 1.79 -4.80 -27.24
N SER A 248 1.48 -6.06 -27.55
CA SER A 248 0.23 -6.69 -27.11
C SER A 248 0.28 -6.97 -25.61
N ARG A 249 -0.64 -6.38 -24.85
CA ARG A 249 -0.72 -6.58 -23.40
C ARG A 249 -1.36 -7.92 -23.09
N PRO A 250 -0.66 -8.86 -22.43
CA PRO A 250 -1.25 -10.15 -22.10
C PRO A 250 -2.36 -9.98 -21.06
N SER A 251 -3.26 -10.95 -21.02
CA SER A 251 -4.38 -10.99 -20.09
C SER A 251 -4.60 -12.38 -19.56
N GLN A 252 -5.07 -12.47 -18.32
CA GLN A 252 -5.42 -13.72 -17.65
C GLN A 252 -6.89 -13.70 -17.22
N SER A 253 -7.56 -14.83 -17.39
CA SER A 253 -8.94 -15.02 -16.95
C SER A 253 -8.98 -15.59 -15.53
N PHE A 254 -9.79 -14.98 -14.67
CA PHE A 254 -10.04 -15.35 -13.29
C PHE A 254 -11.52 -15.72 -13.12
N THR A 255 -11.81 -16.95 -12.75
CA THR A 255 -13.18 -17.42 -12.50
C THR A 255 -13.40 -17.58 -11.01
N LEU A 256 -14.39 -16.85 -10.48
CA LEU A 256 -14.84 -17.01 -9.10
C LEU A 256 -16.05 -17.94 -9.06
N SER A 257 -16.10 -18.82 -8.06
CA SER A 257 -17.27 -19.64 -7.72
C SER A 257 -17.73 -19.41 -6.29
N GLY A 258 -18.94 -19.86 -5.96
CA GLY A 258 -19.53 -19.65 -4.64
C GLY A 258 -20.18 -18.28 -4.47
N LEU A 259 -20.42 -17.58 -5.58
CA LEU A 259 -21.03 -16.25 -5.59
C LEU A 259 -22.55 -16.35 -5.38
N SER A 260 -23.09 -15.45 -4.57
CA SER A 260 -24.53 -15.22 -4.42
C SER A 260 -25.03 -14.13 -5.38
N GLY A 261 -26.33 -14.16 -5.70
CA GLY A 261 -26.98 -13.16 -6.55
C GLY A 261 -26.84 -13.43 -8.06
N SER A 262 -27.37 -12.50 -8.87
CA SER A 262 -27.34 -12.59 -10.33
C SER A 262 -26.23 -11.77 -10.98
N THR A 263 -25.64 -10.83 -10.23
CA THR A 263 -24.64 -9.88 -10.71
C THR A 263 -23.72 -9.50 -9.56
N VAL A 264 -22.44 -9.34 -9.85
CA VAL A 264 -21.46 -8.74 -8.95
C VAL A 264 -20.85 -7.51 -9.60
N SER A 265 -20.49 -6.52 -8.77
CA SER A 265 -19.82 -5.29 -9.21
C SER A 265 -18.33 -5.36 -8.93
N ALA A 266 -17.52 -4.62 -9.69
CA ALA A 266 -16.09 -4.58 -9.49
C ALA A 266 -15.48 -3.21 -9.75
N LYS A 267 -14.37 -2.91 -9.08
CA LYS A 267 -13.55 -1.70 -9.26
C LYS A 267 -12.14 -2.09 -9.67
N ARG A 268 -11.56 -1.41 -10.66
CA ARG A 268 -10.26 -1.76 -11.24
C ARG A 268 -9.17 -0.77 -10.87
N LEU A 269 -7.99 -1.29 -10.55
CA LEU A 269 -6.72 -0.56 -10.52
C LEU A 269 -5.96 -0.90 -11.81
N THR A 270 -5.63 0.10 -12.61
CA THR A 270 -4.91 -0.10 -13.88
C THR A 270 -4.06 1.11 -14.26
N ALA A 271 -3.12 0.90 -15.17
CA ALA A 271 -2.30 1.90 -15.82
C ALA A 271 -1.94 1.44 -17.25
N ALA A 272 -1.30 2.31 -18.02
CA ALA A 272 -0.87 1.98 -19.39
C ALA A 272 0.22 0.89 -19.43
N ALA A 273 1.10 0.84 -18.43
CA ALA A 273 2.23 -0.09 -18.30
C ALA A 273 2.66 -0.25 -16.84
N SER A 274 3.41 -1.32 -16.52
CA SER A 274 4.01 -1.52 -15.20
C SER A 274 4.97 -0.38 -14.80
N THR A 275 5.57 0.27 -15.79
CA THR A 275 6.50 1.40 -15.62
C THR A 275 5.81 2.76 -15.59
N SER A 276 4.47 2.80 -15.50
CA SER A 276 3.73 4.07 -15.55
C SER A 276 4.05 4.97 -14.37
N ARG A 277 4.49 6.19 -14.66
CA ARG A 277 4.75 7.25 -13.69
C ARG A 277 3.93 8.50 -13.98
N VAL A 278 3.32 9.05 -12.94
CA VAL A 278 2.54 10.30 -13.04
C VAL A 278 3.44 11.49 -13.39
N ASP A 279 4.66 11.54 -12.86
CA ASP A 279 5.63 12.60 -13.17
C ASP A 279 6.19 12.53 -14.61
N ALA A 280 5.99 11.41 -15.31
CA ALA A 280 6.27 11.25 -16.73
C ALA A 280 5.03 11.49 -17.62
N GLY A 281 3.94 12.03 -17.05
CA GLY A 281 2.70 12.36 -17.77
C GLY A 281 1.75 11.18 -17.98
N GLN A 282 1.98 10.03 -17.35
CA GLN A 282 1.08 8.87 -17.44
C GLN A 282 0.00 8.95 -16.34
N SER A 283 -1.13 8.30 -16.54
CA SER A 283 -2.29 8.41 -15.64
C SER A 283 -2.79 7.03 -15.22
N PRO A 284 -2.19 6.41 -14.17
CA PRO A 284 -2.82 5.30 -13.47
C PRO A 284 -4.21 5.70 -12.98
N THR A 285 -5.12 4.73 -12.80
CA THR A 285 -6.46 5.00 -12.28
C THR A 285 -6.89 3.97 -11.26
N VAL A 286 -7.68 4.41 -10.27
CA VAL A 286 -8.46 3.54 -9.38
C VAL A 286 -9.93 3.78 -9.66
N ALA A 287 -10.65 2.74 -10.09
CA ALA A 287 -12.05 2.84 -10.48
C ALA A 287 -12.30 4.00 -11.46
N GLY A 288 -11.43 4.17 -12.45
CA GLY A 288 -11.50 5.26 -13.44
C GLY A 288 -11.14 6.66 -12.93
N GLN A 289 -10.80 6.82 -11.64
CA GLN A 289 -10.43 8.10 -11.05
C GLN A 289 -8.92 8.30 -10.98
N THR A 290 -8.50 9.56 -11.05
CA THR A 290 -7.11 10.01 -10.86
C THR A 290 -7.01 10.91 -9.62
N PHE A 291 -5.78 11.28 -9.26
CA PHE A 291 -5.51 12.23 -8.19
C PHE A 291 -4.74 13.43 -8.75
N GLU A 292 -5.22 14.64 -8.45
CA GLU A 292 -4.64 15.89 -8.92
C GLU A 292 -3.22 16.08 -8.38
N ASN A 293 -2.29 16.40 -9.29
CA ASN A 293 -0.90 16.70 -8.96
C ASN A 293 -0.80 17.88 -7.97
N GLY A 294 -0.04 17.68 -6.89
CA GLY A 294 0.23 18.71 -5.87
C GLY A 294 -0.89 18.90 -4.83
N SER A 295 -2.14 18.52 -5.12
CA SER A 295 -3.26 18.67 -4.18
C SER A 295 -3.84 17.35 -3.69
N CYS A 296 -3.64 16.24 -4.41
CA CYS A 296 -4.21 14.92 -4.14
C CYS A 296 -5.74 14.87 -4.20
N LYS A 297 -6.40 15.89 -4.78
CA LYS A 297 -7.86 15.87 -4.97
C LYS A 297 -8.26 14.78 -5.96
N ILE A 298 -9.30 14.02 -5.61
CA ILE A 298 -9.85 13.01 -6.51
C ILE A 298 -10.44 13.71 -7.74
N GLN A 299 -10.12 13.19 -8.92
CA GLN A 299 -10.58 13.69 -10.21
C GLN A 299 -11.29 12.58 -10.99
N GLY A 300 -12.30 12.98 -11.76
CA GLY A 300 -13.12 12.06 -12.56
C GLY A 300 -14.21 11.36 -11.76
N GLN A 301 -15.08 10.66 -12.49
CA GLN A 301 -16.19 9.89 -11.92
C GLN A 301 -15.74 8.46 -11.62
N SER A 302 -16.18 7.91 -10.48
CA SER A 302 -15.92 6.51 -10.18
C SER A 302 -16.66 5.62 -11.18
N THR A 303 -15.92 4.73 -11.82
CA THR A 303 -16.44 3.67 -12.68
C THR A 303 -16.58 2.37 -11.90
N VAL A 304 -17.60 1.60 -12.25
CA VAL A 304 -17.87 0.27 -11.70
C VAL A 304 -18.16 -0.65 -12.87
N GLU A 305 -17.50 -1.79 -12.90
CA GLU A 305 -17.73 -2.87 -13.84
C GLU A 305 -18.74 -3.85 -13.25
N SER A 306 -19.50 -4.56 -14.07
CA SER A 306 -20.45 -5.57 -13.60
C SER A 306 -20.26 -6.87 -14.38
N ALA A 307 -20.38 -8.00 -13.67
CA ALA A 307 -20.33 -9.32 -14.27
C ALA A 307 -21.57 -10.12 -13.84
N THR A 308 -22.21 -10.79 -14.81
CA THR A 308 -23.32 -11.70 -14.55
C THR A 308 -22.82 -12.94 -13.84
N VAL A 309 -23.53 -13.34 -12.78
CA VAL A 309 -23.30 -14.58 -12.05
C VAL A 309 -24.21 -15.67 -12.65
N SER A 310 -23.60 -16.74 -13.16
CA SER A 310 -24.30 -17.90 -13.72
C SER A 310 -23.85 -19.17 -13.01
N GLY A 311 -24.80 -19.94 -12.47
CA GLY A 311 -24.48 -21.15 -11.68
C GLY A 311 -23.58 -20.86 -10.48
N GLY A 312 -23.70 -19.68 -9.86
CA GLY A 312 -22.84 -19.24 -8.75
C GLY A 312 -21.42 -18.89 -9.16
N LYS A 313 -21.16 -18.63 -10.45
CA LYS A 313 -19.85 -18.31 -11.01
C LYS A 313 -19.84 -17.01 -11.82
N ALA A 314 -18.74 -16.29 -11.77
CA ALA A 314 -18.45 -15.16 -12.66
C ALA A 314 -16.98 -15.18 -13.09
N THR A 315 -16.70 -14.77 -14.33
CA THR A 315 -15.34 -14.72 -14.87
C THR A 315 -14.95 -13.29 -15.20
N PHE A 316 -13.74 -12.92 -14.80
CA PHE A 316 -13.14 -11.60 -15.02
C PHE A 316 -11.85 -11.75 -15.81
N THR A 317 -11.60 -10.83 -16.74
CA THR A 317 -10.33 -10.74 -17.46
C THR A 317 -9.52 -9.57 -16.90
N LEU A 318 -8.30 -9.86 -16.47
CA LEU A 318 -7.34 -8.86 -15.99
C LEU A 318 -6.15 -8.84 -16.94
N GLN A 319 -5.80 -7.65 -17.42
CA GLN A 319 -4.56 -7.44 -18.16
C GLN A 319 -3.35 -7.49 -17.21
N ALA A 320 -2.17 -7.74 -17.77
CA ALA A 320 -0.91 -7.67 -17.04
C ALA A 320 -0.75 -6.34 -16.31
N SER A 321 -0.36 -6.33 -15.04
CA SER A 321 -0.29 -5.12 -14.19
C SER A 321 -1.64 -4.48 -13.91
N GLU A 322 -2.64 -5.29 -13.59
CA GLU A 322 -3.95 -4.84 -13.12
C GLU A 322 -4.34 -5.55 -11.82
N ALA A 323 -5.22 -4.91 -11.07
CA ALA A 323 -5.95 -5.53 -9.97
C ALA A 323 -7.44 -5.21 -10.08
N LEU A 324 -8.28 -6.12 -9.61
CA LEU A 324 -9.73 -5.99 -9.63
C LEU A 324 -10.32 -6.34 -8.28
N LEU A 325 -11.09 -5.42 -7.71
CA LEU A 325 -11.80 -5.61 -6.45
C LEU A 325 -13.26 -5.91 -6.75
N VAL A 326 -13.64 -7.17 -6.62
CA VAL A 326 -15.01 -7.65 -6.78
C VAL A 326 -15.76 -7.43 -5.46
N LEU A 327 -16.94 -6.84 -5.54
CA LEU A 327 -17.81 -6.51 -4.42
C LEU A 327 -18.92 -7.57 -4.34
N LEU A 328 -19.10 -8.18 -3.17
CA LEU A 328 -20.01 -9.30 -2.91
C LEU A 328 -21.24 -8.88 -2.10
#